data_AF-A0A317SIE9-F1
#
_entry.id   AF-A0A317SIE9-F1
#
_cell.length_a   1.000
_cell.length_b   1.000
_cell.length_c   1.000
_cell.angle_alpha   90.00
_cell.angle_beta   90.00
_cell.angle_gamma   90.00
#
_symmetry.space_group_name_H-M   'P 1'
#
loop_
_entity.id
_entity.type
_entity.pdbx_description
1 polymer ?
#
loop_
_entity_poly.entity_id
_entity_poly.type
_entity_poly.pdbx_seq_one_letter_code
_entity_poly.pdbx_strand_id
1 'polypeptide(L)'
;MAKTFPDSAMVIRAISPNITTLSVPFLRFNKAKFGGRATIVKLTTGNLAVFSPVGLTAEAKSAVESMGGRVSHQNKELVFNYKPERTMIQADLVFNLPANEQFSKSGMDATSGIWTKLAHHFLNIHGKGQQRFHWYATPANKPSFAESAKVVAGWGFDRIIPCHGDVIESEGNEVFKRIFAWHL
;
A
#
# COMPACT_ATOMS: atom_id res chain seq x y z
N MET A 1 -20.19 15.12 4.98
CA MET A 1 -19.02 15.40 4.12
C MET A 1 -17.85 14.53 4.56
N ALA A 2 -17.02 14.06 3.63
CA ALA A 2 -15.78 13.35 3.95
C ALA A 2 -14.81 14.27 4.69
N LYS A 3 -14.09 13.77 5.71
CA LYS A 3 -13.06 14.56 6.40
C LYS A 3 -11.90 14.80 5.44
N THR A 4 -11.52 16.05 5.27
CA THR A 4 -10.32 16.45 4.54
C THR A 4 -9.17 16.74 5.51
N PHE A 5 -7.94 16.58 5.04
CA PHE A 5 -6.72 16.91 5.78
C PHE A 5 -5.93 17.96 4.99
N PRO A 6 -5.20 18.85 5.67
CA PRO A 6 -4.36 19.82 4.96
C PRO A 6 -3.22 19.11 4.23
N ASP A 7 -2.74 19.73 3.15
CA ASP A 7 -1.62 19.23 2.34
C ASP A 7 -0.35 18.96 3.18
N SER A 8 -0.13 19.76 4.23
CA SER A 8 0.96 19.59 5.19
C SER A 8 0.94 18.26 5.96
N ALA A 9 -0.19 17.54 5.96
CA ALA A 9 -0.30 16.23 6.56
C ALA A 9 0.34 15.12 5.70
N MET A 10 0.78 15.44 4.47
CA MET A 10 1.48 14.49 3.60
C MET A 10 2.88 14.15 4.15
N VAL A 11 3.20 12.86 4.10
CA VAL A 11 4.51 12.31 4.42
C VAL A 11 5.15 11.81 3.14
N ILE A 12 6.28 12.40 2.79
CA ILE A 12 7.09 12.01 1.64
C ILE A 12 8.28 11.25 2.18
N ARG A 13 8.45 9.99 1.77
CA ARG A 13 9.59 9.14 2.18
C ARG A 13 10.26 8.53 0.96
N ALA A 14 11.56 8.74 0.83
CA ALA A 14 12.39 7.94 -0.07
C ALA A 14 12.65 6.58 0.58
N ILE A 15 12.02 5.52 0.06
CA ILE A 15 12.26 4.13 0.47
C ILE A 15 13.65 3.69 0.02
N SER A 16 14.04 4.15 -1.16
CA SER A 16 15.34 3.93 -1.79
C SER A 16 15.61 5.09 -2.77
N PRO A 17 16.79 5.15 -3.42
CA PRO A 17 17.06 6.14 -4.45
C PRO A 17 16.06 6.12 -5.63
N ASN A 18 15.39 5.00 -5.88
CA ASN A 18 14.45 4.85 -7.00
C ASN A 18 12.98 4.80 -6.58
N ILE A 19 12.67 4.64 -5.29
CA ILE A 19 11.29 4.47 -4.81
C ILE A 19 10.98 5.55 -3.76
N THR A 20 9.98 6.37 -4.06
CA THR A 20 9.44 7.36 -3.13
C THR A 20 7.97 7.08 -2.86
N THR A 21 7.54 7.13 -1.60
CA THR A 21 6.13 7.03 -1.22
C THR A 21 5.58 8.38 -0.75
N LEU A 22 4.34 8.65 -1.14
CA LEU A 22 3.55 9.79 -0.69
C LEU A 22 2.39 9.27 0.14
N SER A 23 2.44 9.50 1.45
CA SER A 23 1.50 8.97 2.42
C SER A 23 0.61 10.08 2.96
N VAL A 24 -0.70 9.85 2.98
CA VAL A 24 -1.70 10.81 3.46
C VAL A 24 -2.61 10.18 4.50
N PRO A 25 -3.12 10.94 5.47
CA PRO A 25 -4.18 10.45 6.35
C PRO A 25 -5.47 10.25 5.56
N PHE A 26 -6.13 9.11 5.80
CA PHE A 26 -7.40 8.77 5.17
C PHE A 26 -8.29 7.99 6.13
N LEU A 27 -9.55 8.42 6.24
CA LEU A 27 -10.58 7.78 7.06
C LEU A 27 -11.57 7.03 6.18
N ARG A 28 -11.60 5.70 6.30
CA ARG A 28 -12.65 4.89 5.69
C ARG A 28 -13.97 5.12 6.42
N PHE A 29 -15.02 5.45 5.67
CA PHE A 29 -16.34 5.84 6.17
C PHE A 29 -16.30 6.96 7.24
N ASN A 30 -15.31 7.87 7.17
CA ASN A 30 -15.04 8.90 8.19
C ASN A 30 -14.80 8.38 9.62
N LYS A 31 -14.54 7.08 9.79
CA LYS A 31 -14.46 6.44 11.12
C LYS A 31 -13.15 5.70 11.34
N ALA A 32 -12.77 4.82 10.42
CA ALA A 32 -11.60 3.96 10.59
C ALA A 32 -10.37 4.55 9.89
N LYS A 33 -9.23 4.58 10.60
CA LYS A 33 -7.97 5.15 10.09
C LYS A 33 -7.22 4.12 9.25
N PHE A 34 -7.31 4.27 7.93
CA PHE A 34 -6.65 3.38 6.97
C PHE A 34 -5.38 4.00 6.38
N GLY A 35 -5.33 5.33 6.27
CA GLY A 35 -4.27 6.04 5.56
C GLY A 35 -4.38 5.81 4.05
N GLY A 36 -3.63 6.53 3.24
CA GLY A 36 -3.54 6.32 1.80
C GLY A 36 -2.11 6.51 1.33
N ARG A 37 -1.69 5.82 0.27
CA ARG A 37 -0.31 5.88 -0.22
C ARG A 37 -0.25 5.84 -1.73
N ALA A 38 0.45 6.82 -2.31
CA ALA A 38 1.04 6.68 -3.64
C ALA A 38 2.49 6.19 -3.55
N THR A 39 2.92 5.52 -4.61
CA THR A 39 4.30 5.10 -4.80
C THR A 39 4.79 5.56 -6.16
N ILE A 40 5.92 6.24 -6.18
CA ILE A 40 6.61 6.68 -7.39
C ILE A 40 7.87 5.82 -7.52
N VAL A 41 8.02 5.17 -8.67
CA VAL A 41 9.20 4.36 -9.01
C VAL A 41 9.90 4.97 -10.20
N LYS A 42 11.19 5.25 -10.05
CA LYS A 42 12.09 5.54 -11.16
C LYS A 42 12.52 4.23 -11.80
N LEU A 43 12.11 4.02 -13.05
CA LEU A 43 12.44 2.83 -13.81
C LEU A 43 13.88 2.90 -14.30
N THR A 44 14.46 1.76 -14.67
CA THR A 44 15.81 1.66 -15.25
C THR A 44 15.94 2.43 -16.57
N THR A 45 14.82 2.73 -17.24
CA THR A 45 14.77 3.58 -18.43
C THR A 45 14.90 5.08 -18.12
N GLY A 46 14.87 5.47 -16.84
CA GLY A 46 14.80 6.86 -16.39
C GLY A 46 13.38 7.45 -16.32
N ASN A 47 12.36 6.72 -16.81
CA ASN A 47 10.96 7.14 -16.71
C ASN A 47 10.40 6.93 -15.29
N LEU A 48 9.30 7.62 -14.96
CA LEU A 48 8.61 7.48 -13.69
C LEU A 48 7.31 6.68 -13.84
N ALA A 49 7.13 5.70 -12.97
CA ALA A 49 5.86 5.01 -12.75
C ALA A 49 5.24 5.53 -11.44
N VAL A 50 4.13 6.28 -11.54
CA VAL A 50 3.35 6.78 -10.41
C VAL A 50 2.11 5.93 -10.14
N PHE A 51 2.14 5.13 -9.08
CA PHE A 51 1.01 4.35 -8.59
C PHE A 51 0.28 5.18 -7.53
N SER A 52 -0.88 5.76 -7.86
CA SER A 52 -1.55 6.68 -6.93
C SER A 52 -3.06 6.49 -6.85
N PRO A 53 -3.58 6.10 -5.68
CA PRO A 53 -4.97 6.34 -5.28
C PRO A 53 -5.14 7.69 -4.56
N VAL A 54 -4.08 8.49 -4.37
CA VAL A 54 -4.13 9.79 -3.69
C VAL A 54 -4.26 10.95 -4.69
N GLY A 55 -4.87 12.04 -4.25
CA GLY A 55 -5.04 13.24 -5.07
C GLY A 55 -3.71 13.87 -5.47
N LEU A 56 -3.67 14.50 -6.65
CA LEU A 56 -2.49 15.17 -7.18
C LEU A 56 -2.31 16.56 -6.54
N THR A 57 -1.87 16.60 -5.28
CA THR A 57 -1.57 17.85 -4.54
C THR A 57 -0.31 18.56 -5.07
N ALA A 58 -0.03 19.78 -4.61
CA ALA A 58 1.17 20.51 -4.99
C ALA A 58 2.46 19.79 -4.53
N GLU A 59 2.44 19.18 -3.34
CA GLU A 59 3.53 18.39 -2.77
C GLU A 59 3.72 17.10 -3.56
N ALA A 60 2.62 16.44 -3.96
CA ALA A 60 2.69 15.25 -4.81
C ALA A 60 3.32 15.57 -6.17
N LYS A 61 2.96 16.71 -6.78
CA LYS A 61 3.57 17.19 -8.03
C LYS A 61 5.04 17.48 -7.84
N SER A 62 5.40 18.23 -6.79
CA SER A 62 6.79 18.58 -6.48
C SER A 62 7.66 17.34 -6.24
N ALA A 63 7.11 16.31 -5.60
CA ALA A 63 7.81 15.04 -5.39
C ALA A 63 8.03 14.26 -6.69
N VAL A 64 7.07 14.28 -7.63
CA VAL A 64 7.25 13.70 -8.96
C VAL A 64 8.31 14.47 -9.76
N GLU A 65 8.23 15.81 -9.73
CA GLU A 65 9.15 16.70 -10.45
C GLU A 65 10.60 16.54 -9.95
N SER A 66 10.80 16.41 -8.64
CA SER A 66 12.15 16.27 -8.04
C SER A 66 12.86 14.96 -8.42
N MET A 67 12.12 13.91 -8.80
CA MET A 67 12.72 12.63 -9.19
C MET A 67 13.33 12.63 -10.60
N GLY A 68 12.99 13.64 -11.44
CA GLY A 68 13.47 13.80 -12.80
C GLY A 68 13.10 12.64 -13.73
N GLY A 69 12.04 12.81 -14.52
CA GLY A 69 11.57 11.83 -15.52
C GLY A 69 10.15 12.11 -16.03
N ARG A 70 9.67 11.35 -17.03
CA ARG A 70 8.29 11.46 -17.55
C ARG A 70 7.39 10.42 -16.90
N VAL A 71 6.20 10.83 -16.45
CA VAL A 71 5.16 9.92 -15.92
C VAL A 71 4.46 9.20 -17.06
N SER A 72 4.45 7.87 -17.05
CA SER A 72 3.97 7.07 -18.19
C SER A 72 2.67 6.29 -17.98
N HIS A 73 1.99 6.39 -16.82
CA HIS A 73 0.75 5.63 -16.58
C HIS A 73 -0.28 6.34 -15.69
N GLN A 74 -1.57 6.07 -15.93
CA GLN A 74 -2.74 6.58 -15.20
C GLN A 74 -3.60 5.37 -14.78
N ASN A 75 -3.79 5.09 -13.48
CA ASN A 75 -4.06 3.72 -13.03
C ASN A 75 -5.44 3.44 -12.37
N LYS A 76 -5.90 2.18 -12.46
CA LYS A 76 -6.97 1.53 -11.65
C LYS A 76 -6.47 0.12 -11.25
N GLU A 77 -6.17 -0.06 -9.96
CA GLU A 77 -5.79 -1.29 -9.24
C GLU A 77 -4.78 -2.24 -9.96
N LEU A 78 -3.48 -2.10 -9.63
CA LEU A 78 -2.41 -2.99 -10.11
C LEU A 78 -1.51 -3.46 -8.95
N VAL A 79 -0.98 -4.68 -9.09
CA VAL A 79 0.13 -5.22 -8.29
C VAL A 79 1.37 -5.24 -9.17
N PHE A 80 2.45 -4.60 -8.74
CA PHE A 80 3.71 -4.48 -9.47
C PHE A 80 4.86 -5.04 -8.64
N ASN A 81 5.77 -5.79 -9.26
CA ASN A 81 7.02 -6.19 -8.63
C ASN A 81 8.18 -5.42 -9.28
N TYR A 82 8.75 -4.47 -8.54
CA TYR A 82 9.99 -3.84 -8.92
C TYR A 82 11.16 -4.77 -8.62
N LYS A 83 11.45 -5.65 -9.60
CA LYS A 83 12.46 -6.71 -9.49
C LYS A 83 13.83 -6.22 -9.03
N PRO A 84 14.39 -5.08 -9.51
CA PRO A 84 15.73 -4.64 -9.11
C PRO A 84 15.91 -4.48 -7.60
N GLU A 85 14.85 -4.08 -6.89
CA GLU A 85 14.89 -3.91 -5.43
C GLU A 85 13.96 -4.89 -4.70
N ARG A 86 13.54 -5.98 -5.37
CA ARG A 86 12.68 -7.02 -4.80
C ARG A 86 11.48 -6.43 -4.04
N THR A 87 10.82 -5.43 -4.61
CA THR A 87 9.77 -4.66 -3.92
C THR A 87 8.43 -4.85 -4.62
N MET A 88 7.45 -5.43 -3.93
CA MET A 88 6.07 -5.50 -4.40
C MET A 88 5.31 -4.23 -4.00
N ILE A 89 4.73 -3.55 -4.97
CA ILE A 89 3.89 -2.36 -4.80
C ILE A 89 2.47 -2.76 -5.16
N GLN A 90 1.52 -2.50 -4.27
CA GLN A 90 0.16 -2.97 -4.45
C GLN A 90 -0.84 -2.04 -3.75
N ALA A 91 -2.08 -2.05 -4.22
CA ALA A 91 -3.17 -1.27 -3.62
C ALA A 91 -3.73 -1.98 -2.36
N ASP A 92 -4.80 -2.76 -2.55
CA ASP A 92 -5.63 -3.29 -1.47
C ASP A 92 -5.54 -4.81 -1.32
N LEU A 93 -4.50 -5.44 -1.86
CA LEU A 93 -4.24 -6.87 -1.76
C LEU A 93 -3.69 -7.28 -0.38
N VAL A 94 -2.81 -6.48 0.21
CA VAL A 94 -2.28 -6.69 1.56
C VAL A 94 -2.37 -5.41 2.36
N PHE A 95 -2.92 -5.48 3.56
CA PHE A 95 -2.96 -4.37 4.51
C PHE A 95 -1.90 -4.58 5.59
N ASN A 96 -1.39 -3.48 6.15
CA ASN A 96 -0.50 -3.54 7.32
C ASN A 96 -0.86 -2.44 8.31
N LEU A 97 -2.10 -2.50 8.82
CA LEU A 97 -2.54 -1.58 9.87
C LEU A 97 -1.80 -1.87 11.20
N PRO A 98 -1.54 -0.86 12.04
CA PRO A 98 -2.03 0.52 11.94
C PRO A 98 -1.23 1.39 10.95
N ALA A 99 -1.86 2.45 10.45
CA ALA A 99 -1.30 3.35 9.45
C ALA A 99 -0.44 4.47 10.10
N ASN A 100 0.59 4.10 10.86
CA ASN A 100 1.34 5.05 11.68
C ASN A 100 2.01 6.13 10.84
N GLU A 101 2.71 5.73 9.78
CA GLU A 101 3.42 6.67 8.91
C GLU A 101 2.44 7.66 8.27
N GLN A 102 1.30 7.14 7.81
CA GLN A 102 0.28 7.91 7.08
C GLN A 102 -0.48 8.91 7.98
N PHE A 103 -0.50 8.70 9.29
CA PHE A 103 -1.11 9.61 10.26
C PHE A 103 -0.09 10.44 11.06
N SER A 104 1.21 10.22 10.88
CA SER A 104 2.27 10.83 11.70
C SER A 104 2.27 12.37 11.72
N LYS A 105 1.77 13.02 10.66
CA LYS A 105 1.62 14.49 10.57
C LYS A 105 0.18 15.00 10.68
N SER A 106 -0.77 14.12 11.00
CA SER A 106 -2.20 14.47 11.00
C SER A 106 -2.71 15.06 12.32
N GLY A 107 -1.91 14.97 13.39
CA GLY A 107 -2.35 15.26 14.76
C GLY A 107 -3.31 14.23 15.35
N MET A 108 -3.57 13.11 14.65
CA MET A 108 -4.40 12.02 15.14
C MET A 108 -3.55 10.78 15.44
N ASP A 109 -3.83 10.12 16.55
CA ASP A 109 -3.28 8.79 16.85
C ASP A 109 -3.85 7.74 15.87
N ALA A 110 -2.96 7.06 15.13
CA ALA A 110 -3.29 6.05 14.14
C ALA A 110 -4.03 4.82 14.70
N THR A 111 -4.00 4.61 16.02
CA THR A 111 -4.56 3.43 16.69
C THR A 111 -5.88 3.70 17.42
N SER A 112 -6.24 4.97 17.63
CA SER A 112 -7.43 5.34 18.41
C SER A 112 -8.75 5.22 17.64
N GLY A 113 -9.84 5.02 18.40
CA GLY A 113 -11.20 4.86 17.89
C GLY A 113 -11.62 3.41 17.71
N ILE A 114 -12.85 3.08 18.08
CA ILE A 114 -13.35 1.69 18.09
C ILE A 114 -13.31 1.03 16.71
N TRP A 115 -13.68 1.79 15.66
CA TRP A 115 -13.66 1.31 14.28
C TRP A 115 -12.24 1.09 13.75
N THR A 116 -11.28 1.92 14.17
CA THR A 116 -9.86 1.75 13.84
C THR A 116 -9.30 0.51 14.52
N LYS A 117 -9.58 0.30 15.82
CA LYS A 117 -9.13 -0.91 16.54
C LYS A 117 -9.69 -2.19 15.90
N LEU A 118 -10.95 -2.16 15.49
CA LEU A 118 -11.59 -3.27 14.78
C LEU A 118 -10.91 -3.53 13.42
N ALA A 119 -10.72 -2.48 12.61
CA ALA A 119 -10.02 -2.60 11.34
C ALA A 119 -8.60 -3.15 11.51
N HIS A 120 -7.84 -2.62 12.48
CA HIS A 120 -6.49 -3.08 12.80
C HIS A 120 -6.49 -4.57 13.18
N HIS A 121 -7.43 -5.03 14.01
CA HIS A 121 -7.52 -6.44 14.39
C HIS A 121 -7.66 -7.38 13.18
N PHE A 122 -8.40 -6.97 12.15
CA PHE A 122 -8.62 -7.78 10.94
C PHE A 122 -7.57 -7.58 9.84
N LEU A 123 -6.99 -6.39 9.73
CA LEU A 123 -6.16 -5.94 8.60
C LEU A 123 -4.68 -5.71 8.97
N ASN A 124 -4.21 -6.33 10.05
CA ASN A 124 -2.77 -6.48 10.34
C ASN A 124 -2.20 -7.72 9.64
N ILE A 125 -0.87 -7.87 9.68
CA ILE A 125 -0.12 -8.97 9.04
C ILE A 125 0.16 -10.19 9.93
N HIS A 126 -0.25 -10.15 11.19
CA HIS A 126 0.04 -11.20 12.19
C HIS A 126 -1.13 -12.15 12.41
N GLY A 127 -2.37 -11.66 12.27
CA GLY A 127 -3.59 -12.43 12.46
C GLY A 127 -4.09 -13.14 11.20
N LYS A 128 -5.22 -13.85 11.35
CA LYS A 128 -5.91 -14.56 10.25
C LYS A 128 -7.02 -13.75 9.58
N GLY A 129 -7.19 -12.48 9.95
CA GLY A 129 -8.29 -11.64 9.43
C GLY A 129 -8.22 -11.50 7.91
N GLN A 130 -7.05 -11.15 7.38
CA GLN A 130 -6.84 -11.05 5.94
C GLN A 130 -6.91 -12.41 5.22
N GLN A 131 -6.38 -13.49 5.83
CA GLN A 131 -6.55 -14.85 5.29
C GLN A 131 -8.03 -15.19 5.07
N ARG A 132 -8.87 -14.92 6.08
CA ARG A 132 -10.32 -15.14 6.00
C ARG A 132 -10.97 -14.27 4.94
N PHE A 133 -10.61 -12.99 4.88
CA PHE A 133 -11.15 -12.06 3.88
C PHE A 133 -10.84 -12.54 2.45
N HIS A 134 -9.56 -12.87 2.18
CA HIS A 134 -9.14 -13.38 0.87
C HIS A 134 -9.69 -14.75 0.54
N TRP A 135 -10.08 -15.54 1.53
CA TRP A 135 -10.71 -16.82 1.26
C TRP A 135 -12.21 -16.69 0.98
N TYR A 136 -12.94 -15.93 1.79
CA TYR A 136 -14.40 -15.91 1.75
C TYR A 136 -14.99 -14.78 0.89
N ALA A 137 -14.28 -13.67 0.69
CA ALA A 137 -14.86 -12.44 0.15
C ALA A 137 -14.20 -11.90 -1.13
N THR A 138 -12.87 -12.03 -1.27
CA THR A 138 -12.15 -11.49 -2.43
C THR A 138 -12.39 -12.26 -3.75
N PRO A 139 -12.34 -13.60 -3.80
CA PRO A 139 -12.33 -14.32 -5.07
C PRO A 139 -13.73 -14.46 -5.66
N ALA A 140 -13.97 -13.87 -6.83
CA ALA A 140 -15.12 -14.23 -7.66
C ALA A 140 -14.99 -15.66 -8.22
N ASN A 141 -13.75 -16.10 -8.47
CA ASN A 141 -13.39 -17.46 -8.86
C ASN A 141 -12.17 -17.90 -8.03
N LYS A 142 -12.37 -18.89 -7.13
CA LYS A 142 -11.32 -19.36 -6.22
C LYS A 142 -10.12 -20.00 -6.94
N PRO A 143 -10.29 -20.93 -7.91
CA PRO A 143 -9.15 -21.49 -8.65
C PRO A 143 -8.27 -20.45 -9.35
N SER A 144 -8.87 -19.54 -10.11
CA SER A 144 -8.13 -18.49 -10.85
C SER A 144 -7.42 -17.52 -9.91
N PHE A 145 -8.03 -17.20 -8.77
CA PHE A 145 -7.40 -16.40 -7.73
C PHE A 145 -6.21 -17.13 -7.09
N ALA A 146 -6.34 -18.43 -6.81
CA ALA A 146 -5.26 -19.25 -6.27
C ALA A 146 -4.08 -19.38 -7.25
N GLU A 147 -4.33 -19.53 -8.55
CA GLU A 147 -3.29 -19.49 -9.58
C GLU A 147 -2.54 -18.15 -9.56
N SER A 148 -3.28 -17.04 -9.48
CA SER A 148 -2.69 -15.70 -9.38
C SER A 148 -1.85 -15.55 -8.11
N ALA A 149 -2.34 -16.04 -6.97
CA ALA A 149 -1.61 -16.02 -5.71
C ALA A 149 -0.30 -16.82 -5.79
N LYS A 150 -0.31 -17.99 -6.44
CA LYS A 150 0.90 -18.81 -6.68
C LYS A 150 1.93 -18.09 -7.54
N VAL A 151 1.48 -17.44 -8.62
CA VAL A 151 2.35 -16.62 -9.48
C VAL A 151 3.01 -15.51 -8.68
N VAL A 152 2.24 -14.75 -7.90
CA VAL A 152 2.76 -13.64 -7.08
C VAL A 152 3.70 -14.16 -5.99
N ALA A 153 3.36 -15.28 -5.32
CA ALA A 153 4.24 -15.89 -4.33
C ALA A 153 5.60 -16.29 -4.92
N GLY A 154 5.67 -16.63 -6.22
CA GLY A 154 6.90 -16.96 -6.94
C GLY A 154 7.77 -15.75 -7.34
N TRP A 155 7.32 -14.51 -7.12
CA TRP A 155 8.04 -13.31 -7.57
C TRP A 155 9.30 -12.94 -6.77
N GLY A 156 9.52 -13.56 -5.60
CA GLY A 156 10.74 -13.40 -4.81
C GLY A 156 11.01 -11.99 -4.27
N PHE A 157 9.96 -11.21 -3.97
CA PHE A 157 10.10 -9.91 -3.31
C PHE A 157 10.49 -10.05 -1.82
N ASP A 158 11.05 -9.00 -1.25
CA ASP A 158 11.37 -8.90 0.18
C ASP A 158 10.61 -7.75 0.86
N ARG A 159 10.32 -6.67 0.12
CA ARG A 159 9.51 -5.55 0.62
C ARG A 159 8.10 -5.57 0.03
N ILE A 160 7.10 -5.17 0.81
CA ILE A 160 5.76 -4.83 0.32
C ILE A 160 5.42 -3.38 0.67
N ILE A 161 5.02 -2.60 -0.33
CA ILE A 161 4.47 -1.24 -0.17
C ILE A 161 2.96 -1.29 -0.43
N PRO A 162 2.11 -1.24 0.62
CA PRO A 162 0.66 -1.23 0.49
C PRO A 162 0.07 0.18 0.34
N CYS A 163 -1.13 0.30 -0.22
CA CYS A 163 -1.91 1.55 -0.18
C CYS A 163 -2.27 1.95 1.27
N HIS A 164 -2.67 0.96 2.07
CA HIS A 164 -3.21 1.15 3.40
C HIS A 164 -2.35 0.44 4.46
N GLY A 165 -1.86 1.21 5.43
CA GLY A 165 -0.94 0.73 6.47
C GLY A 165 0.53 1.03 6.18
N ASP A 166 1.38 0.59 7.11
CA ASP A 166 2.82 0.81 7.07
C ASP A 166 3.52 -0.12 6.05
N VAL A 167 4.66 0.32 5.52
CA VAL A 167 5.49 -0.51 4.62
C VAL A 167 5.99 -1.74 5.36
N ILE A 168 5.95 -2.90 4.71
CA ILE A 168 6.57 -4.14 5.19
C ILE A 168 7.98 -4.17 4.59
N GLU A 169 8.97 -3.78 5.39
CA GLU A 169 10.33 -3.51 4.89
C GLU A 169 11.11 -4.75 4.47
N SER A 170 10.85 -5.89 5.13
CA SER A 170 11.53 -7.16 4.91
C SER A 170 10.58 -8.33 5.11
N GLU A 171 10.99 -9.52 4.68
CA GLU A 171 10.22 -10.78 4.80
C GLU A 171 8.85 -10.73 4.11
N GLY A 172 8.65 -9.77 3.20
CA GLY A 172 7.38 -9.49 2.55
C GLY A 172 6.80 -10.70 1.84
N ASN A 173 7.61 -11.52 1.16
CA ASN A 173 7.13 -12.74 0.51
C ASN A 173 6.66 -13.80 1.50
N GLU A 174 7.29 -13.89 2.68
CA GLU A 174 6.83 -14.78 3.75
C GLU A 174 5.54 -14.27 4.39
N VAL A 175 5.40 -12.95 4.57
CA VAL A 175 4.13 -12.34 4.97
C VAL A 175 3.03 -12.63 3.94
N PHE A 176 3.33 -12.48 2.65
CA PHE A 176 2.39 -12.76 1.57
C PHE A 176 1.96 -14.23 1.60
N LYS A 177 2.91 -15.17 1.61
CA LYS A 177 2.62 -16.60 1.70
C LYS A 177 1.77 -16.94 2.91
N ARG A 178 2.05 -16.32 4.06
CA ARG A 178 1.21 -16.49 5.25
C ARG A 178 -0.21 -15.98 5.01
N ILE A 179 -0.40 -14.78 4.49
CA ILE A 179 -1.76 -14.21 4.24
C ILE A 179 -2.53 -15.02 3.19
N PHE A 180 -1.85 -15.58 2.20
CA PHE A 180 -2.46 -16.35 1.11
C PHE A 180 -2.36 -17.87 1.29
N ALA A 181 -1.98 -18.36 2.47
CA ALA A 181 -1.68 -19.78 2.73
C ALA A 181 -2.83 -20.75 2.37
N TRP A 182 -4.09 -20.29 2.36
CA TRP A 182 -5.23 -21.15 1.97
C TRP A 182 -5.41 -21.24 0.44
N HIS A 183 -4.68 -20.44 -0.32
CA HIS A 183 -4.68 -20.39 -1.79
C HIS A 183 -3.39 -20.94 -2.41
N LEU A 184 -2.37 -21.25 -1.59
CA LEU A 184 -1.07 -21.78 -2.01
C LEU A 184 -1.00 -23.28 -1.75
#